data_AF-A0A9D0KWW5-F1
#
_entry.id   AF-A0A9D0KWW5-F1
#
_cell.length_a   1.000
_cell.length_b   1.000
_cell.length_c   1.000
_cell.angle_alpha   90.00
_cell.angle_beta   90.00
_cell.angle_gamma   90.00
#
_symmetry.space_group_name_H-M   'P 1'
#
loop_
_entity.id
_entity.type
_entity.pdbx_description
1 polymer ?
#
loop_
_entity_poly.entity_id
_entity_poly.type
_entity_poly.pdbx_seq_one_letter_code
_entity_poly.pdbx_strand_id
1 'polypeptide(L)'
;MNEKLFDLRRFYFSFLYLSFIYLGILLLILGSRVKHSQPDLISQTLLGLTGTVPAVILFLKKTRYIFEKKVYIKLLIFSQIPLIVGTVLSMIHFNYIYFLISYPIFLAGCLLLLPTKKSVERKN
;
A
#
# COMPACT_ATOMS: atom_id res chain seq x y z
N MET A 1 -4.08 14.43 23.49
CA MET A 1 -3.95 13.22 22.63
C MET A 1 -2.54 12.70 22.81
N ASN A 2 -2.32 11.39 22.99
CA ASN A 2 -0.97 10.83 23.17
C ASN A 2 -0.07 11.24 21.97
N GLU A 3 1.01 11.97 22.22
CA GLU A 3 1.88 12.53 21.16
C GLU A 3 2.36 11.46 20.19
N LYS A 4 2.65 10.26 20.70
CA LYS A 4 3.03 9.11 19.89
C LYS A 4 1.93 8.67 18.91
N LEU A 5 0.67 8.63 19.37
CA LEU A 5 -0.47 8.26 18.52
C LEU A 5 -0.68 9.30 17.41
N PHE A 6 -0.53 10.58 17.74
CA PHE A 6 -0.63 11.66 16.76
C PHE A 6 0.46 11.56 15.69
N ASP A 7 1.71 11.35 16.10
CA ASP A 7 2.83 11.17 15.18
C ASP A 7 2.60 10.00 14.21
N LEU A 8 2.16 8.85 14.72
CA LEU A 8 1.87 7.67 13.90
C LEU A 8 0.75 7.93 12.90
N ARG A 9 -0.33 8.60 13.33
CA ARG A 9 -1.44 9.00 12.44
C ARG A 9 -0.97 9.95 11.36
N ARG A 10 -0.11 10.92 11.68
CA ARG A 10 0.45 11.84 10.69
C ARG A 10 1.18 11.06 9.60
N PHE A 11 2.09 10.15 9.95
CA PHE A 11 2.77 9.31 8.96
C PHE A 11 1.80 8.44 8.17
N TYR A 12 0.84 7.79 8.85
CA TYR A 12 -0.17 6.97 8.22
C TYR A 12 -0.92 7.72 7.11
N PHE A 13 -1.47 8.88 7.44
CA PHE A 13 -2.24 9.68 6.47
C PHE A 13 -1.35 10.23 5.36
N SER A 14 -0.11 10.66 5.65
CA SER A 14 0.82 11.08 4.61
C SER A 14 1.08 9.97 3.57
N PHE A 15 1.29 8.73 4.01
CA PHE A 15 1.47 7.58 3.10
C PHE A 15 0.17 7.18 2.39
N LEU A 16 -0.98 7.33 3.03
CA LEU A 16 -2.27 7.10 2.39
C LEU A 16 -2.51 8.11 1.26
N TYR A 17 -2.26 9.40 1.51
CA TYR A 17 -2.42 10.46 0.51
C TYR A 17 -1.42 10.35 -0.64
N LEU A 18 -0.22 9.81 -0.39
CA LEU A 18 0.75 9.50 -1.45
C LEU A 18 0.15 8.56 -2.51
N SER A 19 -0.82 7.71 -2.18
CA SER A 19 -1.49 6.84 -3.15
C SER A 19 -2.15 7.61 -4.31
N PHE A 20 -2.65 8.83 -4.06
CA PHE A 20 -3.27 9.67 -5.09
C PHE A 20 -2.25 10.22 -6.10
N ILE A 21 -0.98 10.35 -5.70
CA ILE A 21 0.09 10.77 -6.61
C ILE A 21 0.30 9.71 -7.69
N TYR A 22 0.28 8.42 -7.34
CA TYR A 22 0.36 7.32 -8.33
C TYR A 22 -0.79 7.39 -9.33
N LEU A 23 -2.02 7.62 -8.85
CA LEU A 23 -3.18 7.78 -9.71
C LEU A 23 -3.00 8.98 -10.66
N GLY A 24 -2.58 10.14 -10.13
CA GLY A 24 -2.33 11.34 -10.93
C GLY A 24 -1.29 11.11 -12.04
N ILE A 25 -0.18 10.44 -11.72
CA ILE A 25 0.86 10.08 -12.68
C ILE A 25 0.29 9.16 -13.77
N LEU A 26 -0.50 8.15 -13.40
CA LEU A 26 -1.13 7.25 -14.37
C LEU A 26 -2.12 7.99 -15.28
N LEU A 27 -2.91 8.93 -14.75
CA LEU A 27 -3.81 9.75 -15.57
C LEU A 27 -3.03 10.59 -16.59
N LEU A 28 -1.90 11.16 -16.22
CA LEU A 28 -1.05 11.94 -17.13
C LEU A 28 -0.39 11.08 -18.21
N ILE A 29 0.12 9.89 -17.86
CA ILE A 29 0.87 9.04 -18.79
C ILE A 29 -0.05 8.24 -19.70
N LEU A 30 -1.06 7.56 -19.13
CA LEU A 30 -1.95 6.71 -19.90
C LEU A 30 -3.00 7.56 -20.61
N GLY A 31 -3.61 8.55 -19.94
CA GLY A 31 -4.63 9.44 -20.50
C GLY A 31 -5.63 8.71 -21.42
N SER A 32 -5.64 9.08 -22.70
CA SER A 32 -6.45 8.45 -23.76
C SER A 32 -5.75 7.30 -24.50
N ARG A 33 -4.49 7.00 -24.18
CA ARG A 33 -3.65 5.97 -24.82
C ARG A 33 -3.85 4.57 -24.23
N VAL A 34 -4.94 4.36 -23.51
CA VAL A 34 -5.27 3.08 -22.86
C VAL A 34 -5.47 2.01 -23.92
N LYS A 35 -4.82 0.86 -23.73
CA LYS A 35 -4.96 -0.30 -24.61
C LYS A 35 -5.69 -1.42 -23.90
N HIS A 36 -6.48 -2.18 -24.65
CA HIS A 36 -6.93 -3.48 -24.16
C HIS A 36 -5.71 -4.38 -24.02
N SER A 37 -5.44 -4.85 -22.80
CA SER A 37 -4.32 -5.73 -22.48
C SER A 37 -4.87 -6.89 -21.70
N GLN A 38 -4.58 -8.11 -22.15
CA GLN A 38 -4.81 -9.30 -21.35
C GLN A 38 -3.61 -9.48 -20.42
N PRO A 39 -3.83 -9.76 -19.12
CA PRO A 39 -2.73 -9.99 -18.20
C PRO A 39 -1.92 -11.21 -18.63
N ASP A 40 -0.64 -11.02 -18.94
CA ASP A 40 0.29 -12.11 -19.18
C ASP A 40 0.69 -12.80 -17.87
N LEU A 41 1.31 -13.98 -17.98
CA LEU A 41 1.68 -14.80 -16.82
C LEU A 41 2.61 -14.06 -15.84
N ILE A 42 3.52 -13.22 -16.34
CA ILE A 42 4.47 -12.48 -15.51
C ILE A 42 3.72 -11.43 -14.69
N SER A 43 2.86 -10.65 -15.35
CA SER A 43 2.03 -9.65 -14.68
C SER A 43 1.13 -10.28 -13.60
N GLN A 44 0.49 -11.41 -13.90
CA GLN A 44 -0.35 -12.14 -12.95
C GLN A 44 0.47 -12.63 -11.75
N THR A 45 1.67 -13.17 -11.99
CA THR A 45 2.55 -13.66 -10.93
C THR A 45 3.01 -12.53 -10.03
N LEU A 46 3.41 -11.39 -10.61
CA LEU A 46 3.82 -10.20 -9.84
C LEU A 46 2.68 -9.67 -8.98
N LEU A 47 1.47 -9.51 -9.55
CA LEU A 47 0.31 -9.09 -8.79
C LEU A 47 -0.03 -10.08 -7.67
N GLY A 48 0.02 -11.38 -7.95
CA GLY A 48 -0.19 -12.44 -6.97
C GLY A 48 0.79 -12.37 -5.81
N LEU A 49 2.09 -12.15 -6.10
CA LEU A 49 3.11 -11.94 -5.07
C LEU A 49 2.82 -10.72 -4.20
N THR A 50 2.36 -9.60 -4.78
CA THR A 50 1.98 -8.43 -3.96
C THR A 50 0.78 -8.70 -3.05
N GLY A 51 -0.08 -9.67 -3.38
CA GLY A 51 -1.16 -10.15 -2.51
C GLY A 51 -0.67 -10.73 -1.17
N THR A 52 0.60 -11.10 -1.06
CA THR A 52 1.19 -11.55 0.21
C THR A 52 1.51 -10.40 1.17
N VAL A 53 1.58 -9.15 0.69
CA VAL A 53 1.96 -7.98 1.49
C VAL A 53 1.06 -7.79 2.72
N PRO A 54 -0.29 -7.78 2.60
CA PRO A 54 -1.16 -7.70 3.76
C PRO A 54 -0.98 -8.87 4.74
N ALA A 55 -0.73 -10.08 4.24
CA ALA A 55 -0.52 -11.26 5.09
C ALA A 55 0.77 -11.14 5.91
N VAL A 56 1.87 -10.67 5.31
CA VAL A 56 3.14 -10.39 6.01
C VAL A 56 2.93 -9.32 7.08
N ILE A 57 2.23 -8.22 6.74
CA ILE A 57 1.90 -7.16 7.71
C ILE A 57 1.06 -7.72 8.87
N LEU A 58 0.07 -8.56 8.58
CA LEU A 58 -0.77 -9.19 9.61
C LEU A 58 0.04 -10.10 10.53
N PHE A 59 0.97 -10.89 9.97
CA PHE A 59 1.86 -11.73 10.74
C PHE A 59 2.77 -10.90 11.67
N LEU A 60 3.40 -9.86 11.13
CA LEU A 60 4.24 -8.95 11.92
C LEU A 60 3.44 -8.18 12.97
N LYS A 61 2.17 -7.86 12.71
CA LYS A 61 1.28 -7.25 13.71
C LYS A 61 1.13 -8.11 14.98
N LYS A 62 1.29 -9.43 14.89
CA LYS A 62 1.27 -10.32 16.07
C LYS A 62 2.48 -10.16 16.98
N THR A 63 3.62 -9.68 16.47
CA THR A 63 4.87 -9.56 17.26
C THR A 63 4.89 -8.33 18.18
N ARG A 64 3.81 -7.53 18.25
CA ARG A 64 3.59 -6.39 19.17
C ARG A 64 4.53 -5.17 19.00
N TYR A 65 5.57 -5.23 18.19
CA TYR A 65 6.53 -4.11 17.96
C TYR A 65 6.17 -3.19 16.77
N ILE A 66 5.05 -3.43 16.09
CA ILE A 66 4.74 -2.73 14.83
C ILE A 66 4.50 -1.22 14.95
N PHE A 67 4.13 -0.73 16.13
CA PHE A 67 3.87 0.71 16.37
C PHE A 67 5.08 1.46 16.95
N GLU A 68 6.26 0.84 16.90
CA GLU A 68 7.52 1.57 17.11
C GLU A 68 7.85 2.35 15.85
N LYS A 69 8.15 3.65 16.00
CA LYS A 69 8.25 4.62 14.89
C LYS A 69 9.09 4.10 13.71
N LYS A 70 10.28 3.54 13.97
CA LYS A 70 11.18 3.01 12.93
C LYS A 70 10.57 1.80 12.19
N VAL A 71 9.95 0.86 12.91
CA VAL A 71 9.33 -0.33 12.33
C VAL A 71 8.06 0.05 11.58
N TYR A 72 7.26 0.93 12.16
CA TYR A 72 6.01 1.42 11.58
C TYR A 72 6.23 2.09 10.22
N ILE A 73 7.22 2.99 10.12
CA ILE A 73 7.56 3.64 8.85
C ILE A 73 8.00 2.61 7.80
N LYS A 74 8.81 1.62 8.16
CA LYS A 74 9.20 0.54 7.24
C LYS A 74 7.99 -0.25 6.75
N LEU A 75 7.03 -0.55 7.63
CA LEU A 75 5.80 -1.24 7.26
C LEU A 75 4.89 -0.40 6.36
N LEU A 76 4.83 0.92 6.58
CA LEU A 76 4.12 1.84 5.69
C LEU A 76 4.76 1.85 4.29
N ILE A 77 6.10 1.92 4.20
CA ILE A 77 6.81 1.84 2.91
C ILE A 77 6.54 0.48 2.25
N PHE A 78 6.65 -0.61 3.00
CA PHE A 78 6.38 -1.96 2.50
C PHE A 78 4.93 -2.10 1.99
N SER A 79 3.96 -1.46 2.66
CA SER A 79 2.56 -1.46 2.22
C SER A 79 2.35 -0.78 0.87
N GLN A 80 3.27 0.09 0.40
CA GLN A 80 3.18 0.75 -0.91
C GLN A 80 3.57 -0.16 -2.08
N ILE A 81 4.21 -1.31 -1.83
CA ILE A 81 4.70 -2.22 -2.88
C ILE A 81 3.60 -2.60 -3.89
N PRO A 82 2.37 -2.98 -3.49
CA PRO A 82 1.29 -3.26 -4.43
C PRO A 82 1.00 -2.09 -5.37
N LEU A 83 0.94 -0.85 -4.85
CA LEU A 83 0.70 0.34 -5.69
C LEU A 83 1.85 0.59 -6.66
N ILE A 84 3.09 0.46 -6.20
CA ILE A 84 4.27 0.66 -7.05
C ILE A 84 4.24 -0.35 -8.20
N VAL A 85 4.04 -1.64 -7.90
CA VAL A 85 3.96 -2.71 -8.91
C VAL A 85 2.78 -2.48 -9.86
N GLY A 86 1.59 -2.19 -9.32
CA GLY A 86 0.39 -1.94 -10.13
C GLY A 86 0.55 -0.72 -11.04
N THR A 87 1.22 0.32 -10.57
CA THR A 87 1.53 1.54 -11.34
C THR A 87 2.50 1.22 -12.48
N VAL A 88 3.61 0.55 -12.18
CA VAL A 88 4.63 0.19 -13.19
C VAL A 88 4.02 -0.71 -14.26
N LEU A 89 3.26 -1.74 -13.87
CA LEU A 89 2.56 -2.62 -14.81
C LEU A 89 1.55 -1.84 -15.67
N SER A 90 0.80 -0.91 -15.05
CA SER A 90 -0.14 -0.07 -15.79
C SER A 90 0.56 0.80 -16.84
N MET A 91 1.75 1.33 -16.54
CA MET A 91 2.55 2.10 -17.49
C MET A 91 3.09 1.23 -18.63
N ILE A 92 3.62 0.03 -18.32
CA ILE A 92 4.19 -0.88 -19.32
C ILE A 92 3.12 -1.37 -20.31
N HIS A 93 1.97 -1.79 -19.78
CA HIS A 93 0.88 -2.36 -20.57
C HIS A 93 -0.14 -1.32 -21.04
N PHE A 94 0.07 -0.04 -20.72
CA PHE A 94 -0.86 1.06 -21.01
C PHE A 94 -2.30 0.74 -20.60
N ASN A 95 -2.51 0.19 -19.41
CA ASN A 95 -3.83 -0.21 -18.94
C ASN A 95 -3.99 -0.01 -17.42
N TYR A 96 -5.05 0.66 -16.99
CA TYR A 96 -5.31 0.95 -15.58
C TYR A 96 -5.66 -0.28 -14.72
N ILE A 97 -6.00 -1.42 -15.34
CA ILE A 97 -6.48 -2.60 -14.62
C ILE A 97 -5.49 -3.11 -13.58
N TYR A 98 -4.19 -3.03 -13.86
CA TYR A 98 -3.14 -3.49 -12.94
C TYR A 98 -3.11 -2.62 -11.67
N PHE A 99 -3.25 -1.29 -11.80
CA PHE A 99 -3.38 -0.39 -10.66
C PHE A 99 -4.67 -0.63 -9.88
N LEU A 100 -5.79 -0.83 -10.58
CA LEU A 100 -7.09 -1.10 -9.95
C LEU A 100 -7.08 -2.40 -9.15
N ILE A 101 -6.38 -3.44 -9.60
CA ILE A 101 -6.22 -4.69 -8.84
C ILE A 101 -5.30 -4.49 -7.63
N SER A 102 -4.20 -3.77 -7.80
CA SER A 102 -3.24 -3.51 -6.72
C SER A 102 -3.76 -2.59 -5.62
N TYR A 103 -4.66 -1.67 -5.94
CA TYR A 103 -5.12 -0.64 -5.01
C TYR A 103 -5.86 -1.22 -3.77
N PRO A 104 -6.81 -2.17 -3.91
CA PRO A 104 -7.39 -2.89 -2.78
C PRO A 104 -6.37 -3.64 -1.92
N ILE A 105 -5.33 -4.22 -2.52
CA ILE A 105 -4.27 -4.94 -1.79
C ILE A 105 -3.49 -3.96 -0.90
N PHE A 106 -3.12 -2.82 -1.47
CA PHE A 106 -2.52 -1.71 -0.72
C PHE A 106 -3.41 -1.24 0.43
N LEU A 107 -4.69 -0.98 0.15
CA LEU A 107 -5.65 -0.53 1.17
C LEU A 107 -5.77 -1.53 2.31
N ALA A 108 -5.82 -2.84 2.00
CA ALA A 108 -5.82 -3.87 3.03
C ALA A 108 -4.58 -3.80 3.92
N GLY A 109 -3.39 -3.63 3.33
CA GLY A 109 -2.14 -3.41 4.07
C GLY A 109 -2.19 -2.17 4.97
N CYS A 110 -2.68 -1.04 4.45
CA CYS A 110 -2.84 0.19 5.22
C CYS A 110 -3.86 0.04 6.36
N LEU A 111 -5.01 -0.58 6.13
CA LEU A 111 -6.02 -0.80 7.17
C LEU A 111 -5.46 -1.61 8.35
N LEU A 112 -4.60 -2.59 8.08
CA LEU A 112 -3.91 -3.35 9.12
C LEU A 112 -2.95 -2.50 9.96
N LEU A 113 -2.38 -1.45 9.37
CA LEU A 113 -1.46 -0.51 10.01
C LEU A 113 -2.14 0.70 10.65
N LEU A 114 -3.47 0.80 10.62
CA LEU A 114 -4.19 1.93 11.20
C LEU A 114 -3.88 2.04 12.72
N PRO A 115 -3.30 3.17 13.18
CA PRO A 115 -2.96 3.34 14.58
C PRO A 115 -4.20 3.79 15.36
N THR A 116 -4.73 2.87 16.18
CA THR A 116 -5.85 3.10 17.09
C THR A 116 -5.34 3.32 18.52
N LYS A 117 -6.13 4.02 19.35
CA LYS A 117 -5.79 4.23 20.76
C LYS A 117 -5.47 2.90 21.46
N LYS A 118 -6.35 1.90 21.32
CA LYS A 118 -6.19 0.54 21.86
C LYS A 118 -4.94 -0.17 21.34
N SER A 119 -4.56 0.00 20.08
CA SER A 119 -3.40 -0.70 19.51
C SER A 119 -2.06 -0.08 19.91
N VAL A 120 -2.05 1.22 20.21
CA VAL A 120 -0.86 1.94 20.70
C VAL A 120 -0.72 1.83 22.22
N GLU A 121 -1.83 1.85 22.96
CA GLU A 121 -1.89 1.79 24.43
C GLU A 121 -1.92 0.38 25.01
N ARG A 122 -2.12 -0.68 24.21
CA ARG A 122 -1.90 -2.09 24.64
C ARG A 122 -0.47 -2.37 25.15
N LYS A 123 0.36 -1.33 25.25
CA LYS A 123 1.71 -1.32 25.80
C LYS A 123 1.76 -0.82 27.26
N ASN A 124 0.63 -0.52 27.90
CA ASN A 124 0.54 -0.25 29.34
C ASN A 124 -0.24 -1.35 30.05
#